data_AF-A0ABC8SE86-F1
#
_entry.id   AF-A0ABC8SE86-F1
#
_cell.length_a   1.000
_cell.length_b   1.000
_cell.length_c   1.000
_cell.angle_alpha   90.00
_cell.angle_beta   90.00
_cell.angle_gamma   90.00
#
_symmetry.space_group_name_H-M   'P 1'
#
loop_
_entity.id
_entity.type
_entity.pdbx_description
1 polymer ?
#
loop_
_entity_poly.entity_id
_entity_poly.type
_entity_poly.pdbx_seq_one_letter_code
_entity_poly.pdbx_strand_id
1 'polypeptide(L)'
;MRLTWEPVVAAEESIQNQSLPSPCSLLAVLATCTFLLYITSHHHHTPYLSKLIPPMSTITLHISLFLYLLFSTTATAIGDTANSPPYIPSNYFLLNCGSSSSSNDTDGCTWDGDAPPKFWLSTSLESTASEQNPSVNQVPYMAARIFHSQFTYTFPVSAGPKFIGLYFYPVNYSDLDIANSFFSVTSGGYTLFSNFSAFLNVSAMKLAVASLRKEFIVNVRNNQRLNITFLPSPKSHAFVNGIEVVLMPENLYIRGSDYQIPLVSQKQQFFIENSSALETLYQLNVGGNEVSITDDTGMFRLWLSDDDYTYTAHGFPPHREVPIRYTQETPPYTAPKIVYTTTRTMGNDSQKYKLTWRFPVDFGFYYLLRL
;
A
#
# COMPACT_ATOMS: atom_id res chain seq x y z
N MET A 1 11.74 -28.21 16.71
CA MET A 1 10.47 -28.98 16.73
C MET A 1 10.05 -29.21 15.30
N ARG A 2 10.04 -30.46 14.82
CA ARG A 2 9.79 -30.83 13.42
C ARG A 2 8.31 -31.19 13.31
N LEU A 3 7.50 -30.35 12.66
CA LEU A 3 6.09 -30.63 12.40
C LEU A 3 5.94 -30.91 10.89
N THR A 4 5.60 -32.15 10.57
CA THR A 4 5.24 -32.61 9.23
C THR A 4 3.74 -32.46 9.03
N TRP A 5 3.30 -31.91 7.90
CA TRP A 5 1.89 -31.83 7.51
C TRP A 5 1.69 -32.46 6.12
N GLU A 6 0.73 -33.39 6.03
CA GLU A 6 0.13 -33.87 4.77
C GLU A 6 -1.03 -32.94 4.35
N PRO A 7 -1.25 -32.70 3.03
CA PRO A 7 -2.39 -31.91 2.56
C PRO A 7 -3.58 -32.80 2.13
N VAL A 8 -4.79 -32.36 2.47
CA VAL A 8 -6.06 -32.87 1.93
C VAL A 8 -6.61 -31.89 0.88
N VAL A 9 -6.64 -32.37 -0.37
CA VAL A 9 -7.59 -32.16 -1.51
C VAL A 9 -8.40 -30.84 -1.51
N ALA A 10 -8.07 -29.87 -2.37
CA ALA A 10 -8.50 -29.65 -3.77
C ALA A 10 -9.99 -29.30 -3.95
N ALA A 11 -10.24 -28.06 -4.41
CA ALA A 11 -11.46 -27.67 -5.10
C ALA A 11 -11.05 -27.21 -6.51
N GLU A 12 -11.63 -27.86 -7.50
CA GLU A 12 -11.33 -27.76 -8.92
C GLU A 12 -12.56 -27.12 -9.59
N GLU A 13 -12.40 -26.00 -10.30
CA GLU A 13 -13.44 -25.52 -11.22
C GLU A 13 -12.80 -25.15 -12.56
N SER A 14 -13.27 -25.83 -13.59
CA SER A 14 -12.84 -25.72 -14.98
C SER A 14 -13.72 -24.71 -15.71
N ILE A 15 -13.13 -23.84 -16.52
CA ILE A 15 -13.88 -22.93 -17.41
C ILE A 15 -13.52 -23.25 -18.86
N GLN A 16 -14.54 -23.66 -19.60
CA GLN A 16 -14.54 -23.92 -21.04
C GLN A 16 -14.52 -22.61 -21.85
N ASN A 17 -13.79 -22.64 -22.97
CA ASN A 17 -13.66 -21.61 -23.99
C ASN A 17 -15.01 -21.22 -24.63
N GLN A 18 -15.22 -19.92 -24.90
CA GLN A 18 -15.91 -19.45 -26.11
C GLN A 18 -15.53 -17.98 -26.45
N SER A 19 -15.33 -17.74 -27.74
CA SER A 19 -14.83 -16.53 -28.41
C SER A 19 -15.92 -15.54 -28.85
N LEU A 20 -15.62 -14.22 -28.95
CA LEU A 20 -15.93 -13.24 -30.05
C LEU A 20 -15.90 -11.73 -29.58
N PRO A 21 -15.92 -10.69 -30.48
CA PRO A 21 -14.89 -9.62 -30.53
C PRO A 21 -15.33 -8.17 -30.17
N SER A 22 -14.34 -7.25 -30.16
CA SER A 22 -14.35 -5.75 -30.07
C SER A 22 -15.05 -5.04 -31.27
N PRO A 23 -15.32 -3.69 -31.34
CA PRO A 23 -14.49 -2.54 -30.83
C PRO A 23 -15.15 -1.15 -30.49
N CYS A 24 -14.28 -0.20 -30.06
CA CYS A 24 -14.22 1.27 -30.29
C CYS A 24 -15.05 2.35 -29.51
N SER A 25 -14.30 3.10 -28.68
CA SER A 25 -14.08 4.59 -28.64
C SER A 25 -15.04 5.62 -27.99
N LEU A 26 -14.49 6.26 -26.93
CA LEU A 26 -14.30 7.71 -26.60
C LEU A 26 -15.39 8.65 -26.00
N LEU A 27 -14.99 9.22 -24.84
CA LEU A 27 -15.01 10.61 -24.32
C LEU A 27 -16.29 11.29 -23.73
N ALA A 28 -16.20 11.53 -22.39
CA ALA A 28 -16.42 12.77 -21.61
C ALA A 28 -17.79 13.51 -21.63
N VAL A 29 -18.28 14.26 -20.62
CA VAL A 29 -17.99 14.60 -19.21
C VAL A 29 -19.21 15.41 -18.70
N LEU A 30 -19.46 15.37 -17.38
CA LEU A 30 -20.21 16.28 -16.49
C LEU A 30 -21.76 16.27 -16.40
N ALA A 31 -22.17 16.22 -15.12
CA ALA A 31 -23.52 16.18 -14.56
C ALA A 31 -24.02 17.57 -14.15
N THR A 32 -25.35 17.74 -14.05
CA THR A 32 -25.96 18.74 -13.15
C THR A 32 -27.24 18.20 -12.50
N CYS A 33 -27.42 18.58 -11.23
CA CYS A 33 -28.54 18.26 -10.33
C CYS A 33 -29.81 19.08 -10.62
N THR A 34 -30.98 18.53 -10.27
CA THR A 34 -32.27 19.26 -10.33
C THR A 34 -33.04 19.10 -9.02
N PHE A 35 -33.42 20.23 -8.41
CA PHE A 35 -34.44 20.34 -7.35
C PHE A 35 -35.85 20.44 -7.98
N LEU A 36 -36.86 19.84 -7.35
CA LEU A 36 -38.26 19.89 -7.77
C LEU A 36 -39.07 20.83 -6.85
N LEU A 37 -39.86 21.72 -7.46
CA LEU A 37 -40.85 22.58 -6.81
C LEU A 37 -42.24 22.20 -7.34
N TYR A 38 -43.21 21.99 -6.44
CA TYR A 38 -44.57 21.59 -6.76
C TYR A 38 -45.52 22.76 -6.48
N ILE A 39 -46.35 23.16 -7.47
CA ILE A 39 -47.44 24.13 -7.28
C ILE A 39 -48.70 23.56 -7.93
N THR A 40 -49.79 23.48 -7.15
CA THR A 40 -51.14 23.21 -7.64
C THR A 40 -51.97 24.50 -7.62
N SER A 41 -52.84 24.69 -8.62
CA SER A 41 -53.87 25.73 -8.61
C SER A 41 -55.19 25.19 -9.14
N HIS A 42 -56.25 25.43 -8.38
CA HIS A 42 -57.66 25.16 -8.70
C HIS A 42 -58.30 26.33 -9.48
N HIS A 43 -59.25 25.99 -10.37
CA HIS A 43 -60.60 26.57 -10.55
C HIS A 43 -61.08 27.04 -11.95
N HIS A 44 -62.30 26.52 -12.26
CA HIS A 44 -63.50 27.07 -12.89
C HIS A 44 -63.65 27.40 -14.40
N HIS A 45 -64.87 27.07 -14.86
CA HIS A 45 -65.48 27.05 -16.19
C HIS A 45 -65.52 28.38 -16.98
N THR A 46 -65.38 28.30 -18.32
CA THR A 46 -66.42 28.61 -19.34
C THR A 46 -65.88 28.34 -20.77
N PRO A 47 -66.75 28.08 -21.79
CA PRO A 47 -66.33 27.60 -23.11
C PRO A 47 -66.34 28.71 -24.18
N TYR A 48 -65.41 28.63 -25.15
CA TYR A 48 -65.48 29.00 -26.59
C TYR A 48 -64.10 29.43 -27.09
N LEU A 49 -63.41 28.58 -27.86
CA LEU A 49 -62.84 28.87 -29.20
C LEU A 49 -61.90 27.74 -29.69
N SER A 50 -62.19 27.27 -30.91
CA SER A 50 -61.28 26.81 -31.97
C SER A 50 -60.08 25.89 -31.68
N LYS A 51 -60.21 24.65 -32.20
CA LYS A 51 -59.31 23.97 -33.16
C LYS A 51 -57.78 24.19 -33.04
N LEU A 52 -57.12 23.14 -32.55
CA LEU A 52 -55.89 22.45 -33.02
C LEU A 52 -55.07 22.02 -31.79
N ILE A 53 -55.45 20.91 -31.16
CA ILE A 53 -54.62 20.26 -30.15
C ILE A 53 -54.63 18.77 -30.51
N PRO A 54 -53.49 18.14 -30.83
CA PRO A 54 -53.44 16.69 -31.02
C PRO A 54 -53.87 15.99 -29.72
N PRO A 55 -54.50 14.80 -29.79
CA PRO A 55 -55.08 14.17 -28.61
C PRO A 55 -54.01 13.94 -27.54
N MET A 56 -54.23 14.50 -26.35
CA MET A 56 -53.29 14.48 -25.21
C MET A 56 -52.79 13.07 -24.83
N SER A 57 -53.52 12.01 -25.23
CA SER A 57 -53.16 10.62 -24.94
C SER A 57 -52.03 10.06 -25.81
N THR A 58 -51.85 10.55 -27.04
CA THR A 58 -50.73 10.10 -27.88
C THR A 58 -49.42 10.70 -27.40
N ILE A 59 -49.44 11.94 -26.92
CA ILE A 59 -48.26 12.62 -26.36
C ILE A 59 -47.79 11.95 -25.06
N THR A 60 -48.71 11.57 -24.17
CA THR A 60 -48.35 10.89 -22.91
C THR A 60 -47.75 9.51 -23.14
N LEU A 61 -48.25 8.76 -24.14
CA LEU A 61 -47.71 7.44 -24.48
C LEU A 61 -46.29 7.51 -25.06
N HIS A 62 -46.01 8.53 -25.90
CA HIS A 62 -44.68 8.74 -26.45
C HIS A 62 -43.68 9.22 -25.39
N ILE A 63 -44.12 10.06 -24.44
CA ILE A 63 -43.28 10.49 -23.31
C ILE A 63 -42.97 9.31 -22.38
N SER A 64 -43.96 8.45 -22.09
CA SER A 64 -43.74 7.25 -21.27
C SER A 64 -42.82 6.24 -21.94
N LEU A 65 -42.95 6.03 -23.26
CA LEU A 65 -42.09 5.13 -24.02
C LEU A 65 -40.67 5.68 -24.15
N PHE A 66 -40.52 7.00 -24.32
CA PHE A 66 -39.24 7.70 -24.32
C PHE A 66 -38.55 7.63 -22.94
N LEU A 67 -39.29 7.80 -21.85
CA LEU A 67 -38.78 7.61 -20.49
C LEU A 67 -38.39 6.15 -20.22
N TYR A 68 -39.14 5.18 -20.73
CA TYR A 68 -38.80 3.75 -20.59
C TYR A 68 -37.58 3.34 -21.42
N LEU A 69 -37.39 3.92 -22.62
CA LEU A 69 -36.16 3.83 -23.43
C LEU A 69 -34.96 4.51 -22.74
N LEU A 70 -35.19 5.62 -22.04
CA LEU A 70 -34.17 6.28 -21.22
C LEU A 70 -33.79 5.46 -19.96
N PHE A 71 -34.74 4.73 -19.35
CA PHE A 71 -34.47 3.89 -18.18
C PHE A 71 -33.92 2.50 -18.53
N SER A 72 -34.24 1.93 -19.70
CA SER A 72 -33.77 0.60 -20.13
C SER A 72 -32.35 0.60 -20.74
N THR A 73 -31.75 1.78 -20.94
CA THR A 73 -30.36 1.92 -21.39
C THR A 73 -29.34 2.09 -20.26
N THR A 74 -29.72 1.87 -18.99
CA THR A 74 -28.74 1.66 -17.91
C THR A 74 -28.14 0.25 -18.00
N ALA A 75 -27.56 -0.08 -19.15
CA ALA A 75 -26.54 -1.09 -19.22
C ALA A 75 -25.34 -0.54 -18.43
N THR A 76 -24.98 -1.23 -17.37
CA THR A 76 -23.78 -0.98 -16.57
C THR A 76 -22.58 -0.87 -17.49
N ALA A 77 -22.04 0.34 -17.66
CA ALA A 77 -20.77 0.55 -18.33
C ALA A 77 -19.68 -0.09 -17.45
N ILE A 78 -19.25 -1.29 -17.84
CA ILE A 78 -17.98 -1.86 -17.37
C ILE A 78 -16.90 -1.07 -18.12
N GLY A 79 -16.46 0.03 -17.51
CA GLY A 79 -15.30 0.76 -18.01
C GLY A 79 -14.07 -0.13 -17.95
N ASP A 80 -13.33 -0.20 -19.05
CA ASP A 80 -11.97 -0.76 -19.06
C ASP A 80 -11.12 0.03 -18.04
N THR A 81 -10.81 -0.59 -16.90
CA THR A 81 -10.07 0.00 -15.79
C THR A 81 -8.56 0.12 -16.05
N ALA A 82 -8.14 0.26 -17.31
CA ALA A 82 -6.74 0.31 -17.67
C ALA A 82 -6.02 1.60 -17.20
N ASN A 83 -6.76 2.68 -16.94
CA ASN A 83 -6.22 4.01 -16.61
C ASN A 83 -6.88 4.65 -15.38
N SER A 84 -7.10 3.89 -14.31
CA SER A 84 -7.40 4.56 -13.03
C SER A 84 -6.12 5.25 -12.53
N PRO A 85 -6.18 6.53 -12.12
CA PRO A 85 -5.00 7.20 -11.60
C PRO A 85 -4.48 6.46 -10.34
N PRO A 86 -3.16 6.51 -10.09
CA PRO A 86 -2.59 5.96 -8.87
C PRO A 86 -3.21 6.64 -7.65
N TYR A 87 -3.14 5.97 -6.50
CA TYR A 87 -3.58 6.57 -5.25
C TYR A 87 -2.75 7.83 -4.95
N ILE A 88 -3.40 8.89 -4.50
CA ILE A 88 -2.71 10.14 -4.15
C ILE A 88 -2.86 10.34 -2.63
N PRO A 89 -1.80 10.10 -1.85
CA PRO A 89 -1.85 10.27 -0.40
C PRO A 89 -1.97 11.75 -0.05
N SER A 90 -2.93 12.09 0.82
CA SER A 90 -3.06 13.47 1.34
C SER A 90 -2.00 13.81 2.40
N ASN A 91 -1.33 12.80 2.97
CA ASN A 91 -0.15 12.97 3.81
C ASN A 91 1.00 12.17 3.20
N TYR A 92 2.07 12.87 2.86
CA TYR A 92 3.27 12.30 2.29
C TYR A 92 4.48 13.09 2.78
N PHE A 93 5.36 12.44 3.53
CA PHE A 93 6.57 13.03 4.07
C PHE A 93 7.75 12.11 3.78
N LEU A 94 8.79 12.66 3.15
CA LEU A 94 10.08 12.02 2.97
C LEU A 94 11.14 12.89 3.64
N LEU A 95 11.75 12.41 4.71
CA LEU A 95 12.78 13.14 5.46
C LEU A 95 14.15 12.51 5.26
N ASN A 96 15.09 13.27 4.69
CA ASN A 96 16.51 12.95 4.63
C ASN A 96 17.15 13.42 5.96
N CYS A 97 17.28 12.49 6.90
CA CYS A 97 17.62 12.79 8.28
C CYS A 97 19.10 13.13 8.43
N GLY A 98 19.40 14.25 9.08
CA GLY A 98 20.75 14.81 9.16
C GLY A 98 21.11 15.75 8.00
N SER A 99 20.22 15.94 7.03
CA SER A 99 20.38 16.94 5.97
C SER A 99 19.70 18.27 6.32
N SER A 100 20.33 19.39 5.97
CA SER A 100 19.75 20.73 6.13
C SER A 100 18.87 21.17 4.95
N SER A 101 18.98 20.50 3.80
CA SER A 101 18.30 20.89 2.55
C SER A 101 17.65 19.70 1.87
N SER A 102 16.63 19.99 1.05
CA SER A 102 15.97 18.97 0.25
C SER A 102 16.89 18.47 -0.88
N SER A 103 16.77 17.19 -1.21
CA SER A 103 17.57 16.50 -2.23
C SER A 103 16.74 15.42 -2.90
N ASN A 104 16.99 15.14 -4.18
CA ASN A 104 16.31 14.05 -4.88
C ASN A 104 17.09 12.74 -4.72
N ASP A 105 16.37 11.63 -4.61
CA ASP A 105 16.94 10.29 -4.75
C ASP A 105 17.10 9.87 -6.21
N THR A 106 17.57 8.63 -6.43
CA THR A 106 17.79 8.05 -7.75
C THR A 106 16.51 7.80 -8.53
N ASP A 107 15.39 7.62 -7.84
CA ASP A 107 14.06 7.43 -8.44
C ASP A 107 13.37 8.78 -8.72
N GLY A 108 14.01 9.91 -8.38
CA GLY A 108 13.52 11.26 -8.61
C GLY A 108 12.55 11.78 -7.54
N CYS A 109 12.39 11.08 -6.42
CA CYS A 109 11.59 11.54 -5.29
C CYS A 109 12.37 12.62 -4.52
N THR A 110 11.69 13.71 -4.18
CA THR A 110 12.28 14.78 -3.35
C THR A 110 12.16 14.44 -1.87
N TRP A 111 13.30 14.34 -1.20
CA TRP A 111 13.40 14.17 0.25
C TRP A 111 13.75 15.51 0.90
N ASP A 112 12.98 15.92 1.89
CA ASP A 112 13.22 17.15 2.65
C ASP A 112 14.30 16.93 3.72
N GLY A 113 15.19 17.91 3.87
CA GLY A 113 16.07 17.96 5.04
C GLY A 113 15.26 18.12 6.33
N ASP A 114 15.67 17.44 7.40
CA ASP A 114 14.93 17.38 8.64
C ASP A 114 15.40 18.41 9.70
N ALA A 115 16.10 19.47 9.30
CA ALA A 115 16.54 20.52 10.19
C ALA A 115 15.38 21.14 11.02
N PRO A 116 15.64 21.53 12.29
CA PRO A 116 14.60 22.09 13.15
C PRO A 116 14.14 23.46 12.65
N PRO A 117 12.93 23.93 13.02
CA PRO A 117 12.01 23.38 14.01
C PRO A 117 10.84 22.56 13.41
N LYS A 118 10.96 22.07 12.16
CA LYS A 118 9.79 21.58 11.40
C LYS A 118 9.09 20.36 12.03
N PHE A 119 9.85 19.38 12.53
CA PHE A 119 9.30 18.09 13.00
C PHE A 119 9.71 17.73 14.44
N TRP A 120 10.61 18.50 15.04
CA TRP A 120 11.18 18.23 16.36
C TRP A 120 11.82 19.49 16.95
N LEU A 121 12.07 19.45 18.27
CA LEU A 121 12.62 20.56 19.05
C LEU A 121 13.70 20.12 20.07
N SER A 122 14.14 18.85 20.04
CA SER A 122 15.11 18.28 20.98
C SER A 122 16.54 18.30 20.44
N THR A 123 17.53 18.11 21.31
CA THR A 123 18.94 18.01 20.89
C THR A 123 19.20 16.72 20.12
N SER A 124 19.93 16.83 19.02
CA SER A 124 20.42 15.71 18.21
C SER A 124 21.74 16.08 17.55
N LEU A 125 22.38 15.12 16.90
CA LEU A 125 23.57 15.34 16.07
C LEU A 125 23.26 14.94 14.62
N GLU A 126 23.73 15.71 13.65
CA GLU A 126 23.82 15.27 12.27
C GLU A 126 25.22 14.71 11.98
N SER A 127 25.29 13.71 11.11
CA SER A 127 26.56 13.16 10.64
C SER A 127 26.41 12.57 9.25
N THR A 128 27.53 12.45 8.56
CA THR A 128 27.64 11.81 7.25
C THR A 128 28.29 10.44 7.42
N ALA A 129 27.80 9.46 6.66
CA ALA A 129 28.37 8.13 6.61
C ALA A 129 29.87 8.17 6.27
N SER A 130 30.68 7.39 7.00
CA SER A 130 32.13 7.33 6.81
C SER A 130 32.55 6.67 5.49
N GLU A 131 31.65 5.88 4.91
CA GLU A 131 31.90 5.11 3.69
C GLU A 131 30.65 5.04 2.82
N GLN A 132 30.87 4.94 1.51
CA GLN A 132 29.81 4.79 0.51
C GLN A 132 29.93 3.42 -0.14
N ASN A 133 28.95 2.56 0.09
CA ASN A 133 28.81 1.32 -0.67
C ASN A 133 28.17 1.63 -2.04
N PRO A 134 28.72 1.17 -3.17
CA PRO A 134 28.16 1.42 -4.50
C PRO A 134 26.72 0.93 -4.70
N SER A 135 26.24 -0.05 -3.92
CA SER A 135 24.87 -0.56 -4.00
C SER A 135 23.85 0.25 -3.19
N VAL A 136 24.29 1.26 -2.43
CA VAL A 136 23.44 2.07 -1.56
C VAL A 136 23.25 3.46 -2.16
N ASN A 137 21.99 3.86 -2.35
CA ASN A 137 21.67 5.19 -2.84
C ASN A 137 22.14 6.28 -1.87
N GLN A 138 22.58 7.43 -2.38
CA GLN A 138 23.05 8.52 -1.51
C GLN A 138 21.92 9.10 -0.65
N VAL A 139 20.76 9.33 -1.25
CA VAL A 139 19.56 9.81 -0.54
C VAL A 139 18.63 8.61 -0.33
N PRO A 140 18.13 8.36 0.90
CA PRO A 140 18.39 9.11 2.15
C PRO A 140 19.60 8.58 2.97
N TYR A 141 20.37 7.60 2.48
CA TYR A 141 21.26 6.81 3.34
C TYR A 141 22.58 7.45 3.78
N MET A 142 23.11 8.43 3.06
CA MET A 142 24.45 8.99 3.36
C MET A 142 24.46 10.02 4.49
N ALA A 143 23.32 10.63 4.79
CA ALA A 143 23.14 11.47 5.97
C ALA A 143 22.44 10.68 7.06
N ALA A 144 22.78 10.93 8.32
CA ALA A 144 22.05 10.39 9.46
C ALA A 144 21.84 11.47 10.53
N ARG A 145 20.73 11.35 11.25
CA ARG A 145 20.55 11.99 12.55
C ARG A 145 20.78 10.97 13.66
N ILE A 146 21.51 11.38 14.70
CA ILE A 146 21.98 10.54 15.79
C ILE A 146 21.45 11.10 17.12
N PHE A 147 21.02 10.18 17.99
CA PHE A 147 20.39 10.47 19.27
C PHE A 147 21.14 9.74 20.40
N HIS A 148 21.62 10.49 21.39
CA HIS A 148 22.18 9.92 22.64
C HIS A 148 21.16 9.85 23.78
N SER A 149 20.01 10.47 23.59
CA SER A 149 18.87 10.46 24.50
C SER A 149 17.59 10.19 23.71
N GLN A 150 16.47 10.04 24.43
CA GLN A 150 15.16 9.98 23.79
C GLN A 150 14.94 11.15 22.83
N PHE A 151 14.45 10.85 21.63
CA PHE A 151 14.15 11.85 20.61
C PHE A 151 12.85 11.50 19.89
N THR A 152 12.00 12.50 19.62
CA THR A 152 10.69 12.30 19.01
C THR A 152 10.50 13.20 17.79
N TYR A 153 10.21 12.58 16.64
CA TYR A 153 9.62 13.27 15.49
C TYR A 153 8.11 13.33 15.64
N THR A 154 7.52 14.47 15.26
CA THR A 154 6.08 14.72 15.34
C THR A 154 5.57 15.19 13.97
N PHE A 155 4.68 14.40 13.36
CA PHE A 155 4.12 14.70 12.04
C PHE A 155 2.67 15.18 12.14
N PRO A 156 2.31 16.31 11.49
CA PRO A 156 0.93 16.74 11.36
C PRO A 156 0.25 15.91 10.27
N VAL A 157 -0.50 14.88 10.69
CA VAL A 157 -1.20 13.97 9.77
C VAL A 157 -2.70 13.98 10.01
N SER A 158 -3.46 13.65 8.97
CA SER A 158 -4.87 13.30 9.08
C SER A 158 -5.04 11.93 9.75
N ALA A 159 -6.26 11.62 10.19
CA ALA A 159 -6.57 10.31 10.76
C ALA A 159 -6.45 9.18 9.73
N GLY A 160 -6.46 7.94 10.20
CA GLY A 160 -6.38 6.73 9.38
C GLY A 160 -5.01 6.06 9.38
N PRO A 161 -4.88 4.95 8.62
CA PRO A 161 -3.67 4.15 8.60
C PRO A 161 -2.52 4.88 7.91
N LYS A 162 -1.31 4.75 8.46
CA LYS A 162 -0.08 5.34 7.94
C LYS A 162 0.95 4.25 7.70
N PHE A 163 1.55 4.24 6.52
CA PHE A 163 2.83 3.59 6.32
C PHE A 163 3.93 4.44 6.95
N ILE A 164 4.84 3.78 7.66
CA ILE A 164 6.05 4.36 8.23
C ILE A 164 7.23 3.56 7.70
N GLY A 165 8.05 4.18 6.87
CA GLY A 165 9.34 3.64 6.41
C GLY A 165 10.48 4.24 7.22
N LEU A 166 11.31 3.39 7.83
CA LEU A 166 12.52 3.81 8.54
C LEU A 166 13.75 3.23 7.82
N TYR A 167 14.67 4.11 7.45
CA TYR A 167 15.83 3.79 6.61
C TYR A 167 17.10 3.83 7.45
N PHE A 168 17.90 2.77 7.33
CA PHE A 168 19.15 2.57 8.08
C PHE A 168 20.29 2.13 7.16
N TYR A 169 21.41 2.83 7.23
CA TYR A 169 22.67 2.44 6.61
C TYR A 169 23.72 2.27 7.73
N PRO A 170 23.95 1.03 8.20
CA PRO A 170 24.72 0.80 9.41
C PRO A 170 26.23 0.83 9.16
N VAL A 171 26.75 2.01 8.89
CA VAL A 171 28.19 2.32 8.84
C VAL A 171 28.57 3.29 9.95
N ASN A 172 29.85 3.57 10.13
CA ASN A 172 30.27 4.53 11.13
C ASN A 172 29.89 5.96 10.74
N TYR A 173 29.52 6.74 11.75
CA TYR A 173 29.16 8.15 11.60
C TYR A 173 30.04 8.98 12.53
N SER A 174 30.98 9.73 11.95
CA SER A 174 32.06 10.39 12.72
C SER A 174 32.83 9.36 13.58
N ASP A 175 33.02 9.61 14.88
CA ASP A 175 33.73 8.71 15.79
C ASP A 175 32.80 7.66 16.46
N LEU A 176 31.55 7.54 16.01
CA LEU A 176 30.58 6.60 16.57
C LEU A 176 30.65 5.25 15.87
N ASP A 177 31.02 4.22 16.63
CA ASP A 177 31.02 2.83 16.20
C ASP A 177 29.58 2.28 16.15
N ILE A 178 29.11 2.01 14.93
CA ILE A 178 27.74 1.57 14.66
C ILE A 178 27.43 0.20 15.26
N ALA A 179 28.43 -0.65 15.53
CA ALA A 179 28.25 -1.94 16.18
C ALA A 179 27.71 -1.79 17.61
N ASN A 180 27.93 -0.63 18.24
CA ASN A 180 27.40 -0.30 19.57
C ASN A 180 26.03 0.39 19.53
N SER A 181 25.41 0.49 18.35
CA SER A 181 24.09 1.10 18.16
C SER A 181 22.98 0.09 18.46
N PHE A 182 22.35 0.27 19.61
CA PHE A 182 21.19 -0.49 20.10
C PHE A 182 20.11 0.46 20.62
N PHE A 183 18.92 0.38 20.05
CA PHE A 183 17.82 1.28 20.42
C PHE A 183 16.45 0.67 20.16
N SER A 184 15.42 1.29 20.72
CA SER A 184 14.03 0.96 20.48
C SER A 184 13.33 2.10 19.75
N VAL A 185 12.31 1.78 18.97
CA VAL A 185 11.44 2.78 18.33
C VAL A 185 9.99 2.52 18.71
N THR A 186 9.28 3.58 19.06
CA THR A 186 7.86 3.52 19.42
C THR A 186 7.05 4.51 18.58
N SER A 187 5.79 4.15 18.31
CA SER A 187 4.83 5.02 17.63
C SER A 187 3.41 4.66 18.06
N GLY A 188 2.58 5.65 18.37
CA GLY A 188 1.15 5.43 18.65
C GLY A 188 0.84 4.49 19.83
N GLY A 189 1.76 4.31 20.77
CA GLY A 189 1.65 3.34 21.88
C GLY A 189 2.19 1.94 21.55
N TYR A 190 2.62 1.69 20.32
CA TYR A 190 3.28 0.46 19.88
C TYR A 190 4.79 0.59 19.99
N THR A 191 5.45 -0.52 20.33
CA THR A 191 6.89 -0.68 20.12
C THR A 191 7.07 -1.28 18.74
N LEU A 192 7.64 -0.54 17.80
CA LEU A 192 7.87 -1.01 16.43
C LEU A 192 9.03 -2.02 16.42
N PHE A 193 10.08 -1.74 17.18
CA PHE A 193 11.13 -2.69 17.51
C PHE A 193 11.86 -2.27 18.79
N SER A 194 12.50 -3.25 19.45
CA SER A 194 13.18 -3.06 20.72
C SER A 194 14.57 -3.68 20.70
N ASN A 195 15.55 -3.03 21.35
CA ASN A 195 16.95 -3.48 21.39
C ASN A 195 17.50 -3.81 19.99
N PHE A 196 17.12 -3.00 19.01
CA PHE A 196 17.41 -3.20 17.60
C PHE A 196 18.83 -2.73 17.28
N SER A 197 19.53 -3.52 16.46
CA SER A 197 20.81 -3.16 15.84
C SER A 197 20.70 -3.35 14.33
N ALA A 198 20.77 -2.24 13.59
CA ALA A 198 20.77 -2.28 12.12
C ALA A 198 21.98 -3.04 11.58
N PHE A 199 23.15 -2.90 12.23
CA PHE A 199 24.38 -3.59 11.87
C PHE A 199 24.23 -5.11 11.92
N LEU A 200 23.71 -5.64 13.04
CA LEU A 200 23.48 -7.09 13.18
C LEU A 200 22.40 -7.59 12.22
N ASN A 201 21.36 -6.78 11.97
CA ASN A 201 20.29 -7.15 11.06
C ASN A 201 20.81 -7.30 9.63
N VAL A 202 21.54 -6.32 9.11
CA VAL A 202 22.17 -6.36 7.78
C VAL A 202 23.18 -7.50 7.69
N SER A 203 24.02 -7.69 8.72
CA SER A 203 25.03 -8.77 8.75
C SER A 203 24.44 -10.18 8.73
N ALA A 204 23.21 -10.36 9.23
CA ALA A 204 22.54 -11.65 9.28
C ALA A 204 21.70 -11.97 8.03
N MET A 205 21.52 -10.99 7.12
CA MET A 205 20.77 -11.22 5.90
C MET A 205 21.51 -12.17 4.96
N LYS A 206 20.75 -13.10 4.36
CA LYS A 206 21.31 -14.06 3.40
C LYS A 206 21.78 -13.37 2.12
N LEU A 207 21.02 -12.38 1.66
CA LEU A 207 21.41 -11.54 0.55
C LEU A 207 22.34 -10.46 1.10
N ALA A 208 23.48 -10.28 0.45
CA ALA A 208 24.44 -9.24 0.82
C ALA A 208 23.85 -7.86 0.48
N VAL A 209 23.09 -7.31 1.42
CA VAL A 209 22.63 -5.92 1.39
C VAL A 209 23.52 -5.08 2.29
N ALA A 210 23.61 -3.79 2.02
CA ALA A 210 24.42 -2.86 2.82
C ALA A 210 23.55 -1.88 3.62
N SER A 211 22.25 -1.81 3.34
CA SER A 211 21.28 -0.96 4.04
C SER A 211 19.98 -1.74 4.31
N LEU A 212 19.12 -1.13 5.11
CA LEU A 212 17.86 -1.73 5.58
C LEU A 212 16.75 -0.69 5.59
N ARG A 213 15.56 -1.09 5.12
CA ARG A 213 14.30 -0.37 5.33
C ARG A 213 13.38 -1.22 6.20
N LYS A 214 12.80 -0.62 7.23
CA LYS A 214 11.75 -1.24 8.05
C LYS A 214 10.44 -0.52 7.81
N GLU A 215 9.40 -1.25 7.44
CA GLU A 215 8.10 -0.70 7.09
C GLU A 215 7.03 -1.16 8.08
N PHE A 216 6.26 -0.20 8.60
CA PHE A 216 5.18 -0.44 9.55
C PHE A 216 3.88 0.22 9.10
N ILE A 217 2.76 -0.37 9.48
CA ILE A 217 1.43 0.21 9.35
C ILE A 217 0.91 0.50 10.75
N VAL A 218 0.66 1.77 11.04
CA VAL A 218 0.03 2.20 12.30
C VAL A 218 -1.19 3.06 12.01
N ASN A 219 -2.23 2.91 12.83
CA ASN A 219 -3.44 3.71 12.68
C ASN A 219 -3.42 4.94 13.60
N VAL A 220 -3.63 6.13 13.04
CA VAL A 220 -3.69 7.40 13.78
C VAL A 220 -5.14 7.82 13.95
N ARG A 221 -5.58 8.11 15.17
CA ARG A 221 -6.97 8.53 15.42
C ARG A 221 -7.18 10.02 15.11
N ASN A 222 -8.44 10.42 15.03
CA ASN A 222 -8.82 11.83 14.88
C ASN A 222 -8.14 12.71 15.96
N ASN A 223 -7.66 13.88 15.53
CA ASN A 223 -7.01 14.89 16.37
C ASN A 223 -5.71 14.42 17.06
N GLN A 224 -5.11 13.32 16.62
CA GLN A 224 -3.79 12.88 17.07
C GLN A 224 -2.71 13.27 16.06
N ARG A 225 -1.50 13.52 16.56
CA ARG A 225 -0.29 13.61 15.73
C ARG A 225 0.38 12.24 15.68
N LEU A 226 1.13 11.99 14.61
CA LEU A 226 1.99 10.82 14.54
C LEU A 226 3.33 11.14 15.20
N ASN A 227 3.61 10.47 16.32
CA ASN A 227 4.87 10.61 17.04
C ASN A 227 5.72 9.35 16.82
N ILE A 228 6.94 9.53 16.32
CA ILE A 228 7.93 8.45 16.17
C ILE A 228 9.07 8.75 17.15
N THR A 229 9.22 7.90 18.17
CA THR A 229 10.18 8.14 19.27
C THR A 229 11.28 7.09 19.25
N PHE A 230 12.52 7.57 19.16
CA PHE A 230 13.75 6.79 19.24
C PHE A 230 14.28 6.80 20.67
N LEU A 231 14.64 5.62 21.17
CA LEU A 231 15.05 5.39 22.55
C LEU A 231 16.38 4.61 22.57
N PRO A 232 17.53 5.29 22.64
CA PRO A 232 18.82 4.63 22.81
C PRO A 232 18.87 3.77 24.08
N SER A 233 19.49 2.60 23.99
CA SER A 233 19.80 1.78 25.17
C SER A 233 20.85 2.46 26.06
N PRO A 234 21.00 2.04 27.34
CA PRO A 234 22.03 2.60 28.21
C PRO A 234 23.44 2.48 27.59
N LYS A 235 24.20 3.58 27.55
CA LYS A 235 25.55 3.66 26.94
C LYS A 235 25.58 3.34 25.44
N SER A 236 24.45 3.48 24.76
CA SER A 236 24.28 3.29 23.33
C SER A 236 23.88 4.61 22.65
N HIS A 237 23.64 4.58 21.35
CA HIS A 237 23.03 5.65 20.57
C HIS A 237 21.99 5.06 19.62
N ALA A 238 21.07 5.91 19.17
CA ALA A 238 20.14 5.61 18.08
C ALA A 238 20.49 6.47 16.87
N PHE A 239 20.11 6.02 15.69
CA PHE A 239 20.28 6.78 14.47
C PHE A 239 19.16 6.48 13.48
N VAL A 240 18.96 7.37 12.52
CA VAL A 240 18.07 7.14 11.37
C VAL A 240 18.57 7.97 10.19
N ASN A 241 18.52 7.38 9.00
CA ASN A 241 18.94 8.03 7.76
C ASN A 241 17.75 8.66 7.03
N GLY A 242 16.62 7.95 7.02
CA GLY A 242 15.42 8.42 6.36
C GLY A 242 14.16 8.04 7.13
N ILE A 243 13.18 8.92 7.10
CA ILE A 243 11.83 8.64 7.60
C ILE A 243 10.84 8.96 6.48
N GLU A 244 9.99 7.98 6.20
CA GLU A 244 8.89 8.10 5.27
C GLU A 244 7.58 7.93 6.02
N VAL A 245 6.61 8.81 5.75
CA VAL A 245 5.24 8.70 6.27
C VAL A 245 4.25 8.92 5.13
N VAL A 246 3.44 7.91 4.83
CA VAL A 246 2.45 7.94 3.74
C VAL A 246 1.07 7.59 4.31
N LEU A 247 0.05 8.38 3.98
CA LEU A 247 -1.35 7.98 4.24
C LEU A 247 -1.68 6.75 3.40
N MET A 248 -2.22 5.72 4.04
CA MET A 248 -2.71 4.53 3.34
C MET A 248 -4.23 4.63 3.15
N PRO A 249 -4.78 4.07 2.06
CA PRO A 249 -6.22 3.86 1.93
C PRO A 249 -6.78 3.08 3.13
N GLU A 250 -7.97 3.49 3.58
CA GLU A 250 -8.73 2.73 4.57
C GLU A 250 -9.08 1.35 4.03
N ASN A 251 -9.24 0.38 4.93
CA ASN A 251 -9.65 -0.98 4.61
C ASN A 251 -8.70 -1.75 3.67
N LEU A 252 -7.48 -1.24 3.40
CA LEU A 252 -6.50 -2.00 2.63
C LEU A 252 -5.99 -3.20 3.43
N TYR A 253 -5.43 -3.02 4.62
CA TYR A 253 -4.98 -4.12 5.51
C TYR A 253 -5.75 -4.18 6.83
N ILE A 254 -6.01 -3.02 7.45
CA ILE A 254 -6.78 -2.89 8.68
C ILE A 254 -8.24 -2.61 8.28
N ARG A 255 -9.09 -3.62 8.39
CA ARG A 255 -10.53 -3.56 8.02
C ARG A 255 -11.48 -3.54 9.22
N GLY A 256 -10.94 -3.68 10.45
CA GLY A 256 -11.73 -3.65 11.67
C GLY A 256 -12.46 -4.96 11.98
N SER A 257 -13.38 -4.89 12.94
CA SER A 257 -14.12 -6.04 13.51
C SER A 257 -15.08 -6.70 12.53
N ASP A 258 -15.43 -6.03 11.43
CA ASP A 258 -16.43 -6.52 10.48
C ASP A 258 -15.80 -7.41 9.40
N TYR A 259 -14.46 -7.55 9.40
CA TYR A 259 -13.72 -8.36 8.45
C TYR A 259 -12.95 -9.47 9.15
N GLN A 260 -13.45 -10.70 8.99
CA GLN A 260 -12.87 -11.91 9.58
C GLN A 260 -11.74 -12.45 8.72
N ILE A 261 -10.59 -12.72 9.35
CA ILE A 261 -9.46 -13.37 8.72
C ILE A 261 -9.37 -14.81 9.28
N PRO A 262 -9.36 -15.84 8.40
CA PRO A 262 -9.22 -17.22 8.85
C PRO A 262 -7.81 -17.48 9.38
N LEU A 263 -7.71 -18.08 10.57
CA LEU A 263 -6.43 -18.58 11.07
C LEU A 263 -6.10 -19.93 10.42
N VAL A 264 -4.89 -20.05 9.88
CA VAL A 264 -4.44 -21.28 9.23
C VAL A 264 -4.54 -22.46 10.20
N SER A 265 -5.16 -23.54 9.74
CA SER A 265 -5.36 -24.78 10.49
C SER A 265 -6.19 -24.64 11.79
N GLN A 266 -6.96 -23.55 11.94
CA GLN A 266 -7.85 -23.33 13.08
C GLN A 266 -9.23 -22.88 12.61
N LYS A 267 -10.28 -23.22 13.37
CA LYS A 267 -11.64 -22.72 13.13
C LYS A 267 -11.87 -21.33 13.74
N GLN A 268 -10.87 -20.79 14.44
CA GLN A 268 -10.93 -19.49 15.09
C GLN A 268 -10.78 -18.38 14.05
N GLN A 269 -11.52 -17.29 14.28
CA GLN A 269 -11.46 -16.08 13.48
C GLN A 269 -10.51 -15.09 14.12
N PHE A 270 -9.76 -14.36 13.29
CA PHE A 270 -8.89 -13.27 13.71
C PHE A 270 -9.37 -11.95 13.10
N PHE A 271 -9.17 -10.86 13.84
CA PHE A 271 -9.56 -9.52 13.42
C PHE A 271 -8.35 -8.61 13.55
N ILE A 272 -8.10 -7.81 12.50
CA ILE A 272 -7.10 -6.74 12.57
C ILE A 272 -7.84 -5.45 12.88
N GLU A 273 -7.81 -5.09 14.16
CA GLU A 273 -8.48 -3.91 14.67
C GLU A 273 -7.70 -2.62 14.38
N ASN A 274 -8.39 -1.49 14.49
CA ASN A 274 -7.78 -0.15 14.43
C ASN A 274 -6.76 0.13 15.55
N SER A 275 -6.68 -0.75 16.55
CA SER A 275 -5.73 -0.83 17.66
C SER A 275 -4.55 -1.78 17.37
N SER A 276 -4.44 -2.29 16.14
CA SER A 276 -3.32 -3.14 15.70
C SER A 276 -2.28 -2.31 14.95
N ALA A 277 -1.04 -2.76 15.02
CA ALA A 277 0.04 -2.33 14.15
C ALA A 277 0.56 -3.54 13.35
N LEU A 278 1.01 -3.31 12.14
CA LEU A 278 1.58 -4.35 11.28
C LEU A 278 3.00 -3.96 10.89
N GLU A 279 3.84 -4.96 10.66
CA GLU A 279 5.15 -4.81 10.05
C GLU A 279 5.14 -5.54 8.70
N THR A 280 5.57 -4.85 7.64
CA THR A 280 5.73 -5.49 6.34
C THR A 280 7.08 -6.20 6.32
N LEU A 281 7.05 -7.54 6.28
CA LEU A 281 8.26 -8.37 6.23
C LEU A 281 8.68 -8.70 4.79
N TYR A 282 7.69 -9.04 3.95
CA TYR A 282 7.90 -9.46 2.57
C TYR A 282 6.81 -8.90 1.69
N GLN A 283 7.21 -8.33 0.56
CA GLN A 283 6.31 -7.84 -0.48
C GLN A 283 6.89 -8.21 -1.83
N LEU A 284 6.23 -9.15 -2.52
CA LEU A 284 6.82 -9.85 -3.67
C LEU A 284 5.97 -9.68 -4.93
N ASN A 285 6.64 -9.49 -6.05
CA ASN A 285 6.10 -9.63 -7.39
C ASN A 285 6.39 -11.05 -7.91
N VAL A 286 5.47 -11.99 -7.66
CA VAL A 286 5.72 -13.43 -7.91
C VAL A 286 5.82 -13.73 -9.40
N GLY A 287 6.97 -14.25 -9.83
CA GLY A 287 7.28 -14.54 -11.24
C GLY A 287 7.59 -13.30 -12.07
N GLY A 288 7.71 -12.14 -11.43
CA GLY A 288 8.07 -10.87 -12.06
C GLY A 288 9.38 -10.30 -11.52
N ASN A 289 9.83 -9.22 -12.15
CA ASN A 289 10.98 -8.45 -11.68
C ASN A 289 10.58 -7.54 -10.51
N GLU A 290 11.59 -6.96 -9.86
CA GLU A 290 11.37 -5.90 -8.88
C GLU A 290 10.57 -4.73 -9.48
N VAL A 291 9.68 -4.15 -8.67
CA VAL A 291 8.94 -2.92 -8.98
C VAL A 291 9.41 -1.84 -8.02
N SER A 292 10.05 -0.79 -8.57
CA SER A 292 10.53 0.36 -7.80
C SER A 292 9.37 1.09 -7.13
N ILE A 293 9.67 1.85 -6.08
CA ILE A 293 8.72 2.65 -5.32
C ILE A 293 7.95 3.66 -6.20
N THR A 294 8.56 4.16 -7.28
CA THR A 294 7.92 5.10 -8.22
C THR A 294 6.98 4.43 -9.21
N ASP A 295 7.18 3.14 -9.44
CA ASP A 295 6.32 2.31 -10.29
C ASP A 295 5.18 1.65 -9.47
N ASP A 296 5.15 1.88 -8.15
CA ASP A 296 4.01 1.51 -7.30
C ASP A 296 2.78 2.38 -7.59
N THR A 297 1.62 1.93 -7.13
CA THR A 297 0.34 2.58 -7.38
C THR A 297 0.00 3.66 -6.34
N GLY A 298 1.01 4.45 -5.95
CA GLY A 298 0.85 5.67 -5.15
C GLY A 298 1.13 5.56 -3.65
N MET A 299 1.61 4.41 -3.18
CA MET A 299 2.00 4.21 -1.77
C MET A 299 3.51 3.97 -1.59
N PHE A 300 4.31 4.07 -2.67
CA PHE A 300 5.77 3.97 -2.63
C PHE A 300 6.29 2.67 -1.99
N ARG A 301 5.57 1.58 -2.23
CA ARG A 301 5.94 0.24 -1.77
C ARG A 301 6.92 -0.40 -2.74
N LEU A 302 7.92 -1.08 -2.21
CA LEU A 302 8.89 -1.84 -3.00
C LEU A 302 8.36 -3.28 -3.16
N TRP A 303 8.27 -3.77 -4.39
CA TRP A 303 7.91 -5.17 -4.65
C TRP A 303 9.13 -5.93 -5.15
N LEU A 304 9.64 -6.88 -4.36
CA LEU A 304 10.83 -7.65 -4.71
C LEU A 304 10.50 -8.80 -5.66
N SER A 305 11.47 -9.27 -6.46
CA SER A 305 11.33 -10.58 -7.10
C SER A 305 11.20 -11.68 -6.04
N ASP A 306 10.44 -12.74 -6.33
CA ASP A 306 10.30 -13.89 -5.46
C ASP A 306 11.41 -14.94 -5.61
N ASP A 307 12.33 -14.77 -6.58
CA ASP A 307 13.36 -15.76 -6.94
C ASP A 307 14.19 -16.23 -5.73
N ASP A 308 14.64 -15.28 -4.90
CA ASP A 308 15.49 -15.54 -3.72
C ASP A 308 14.75 -16.26 -2.58
N TYR A 309 13.42 -16.35 -2.67
CA TYR A 309 12.56 -16.97 -1.66
C TYR A 309 12.09 -18.36 -2.07
N THR A 310 12.27 -18.75 -3.33
CA THR A 310 11.96 -20.11 -3.82
C THR A 310 12.91 -21.14 -3.19
N TYR A 311 12.36 -22.24 -2.67
CA TYR A 311 13.14 -23.24 -1.92
C TYR A 311 13.40 -24.53 -2.70
N THR A 312 12.39 -25.07 -3.39
CA THR A 312 12.44 -26.42 -3.98
C THR A 312 12.65 -26.41 -5.49
N ALA A 313 11.97 -25.51 -6.19
CA ALA A 313 12.01 -25.42 -7.63
C ALA A 313 11.66 -24.00 -8.04
N HIS A 314 12.31 -23.50 -9.09
CA HIS A 314 12.05 -22.16 -9.61
C HIS A 314 10.71 -22.06 -10.35
N GLY A 315 10.04 -23.16 -10.70
CA GLY A 315 8.82 -23.10 -11.50
C GLY A 315 9.05 -22.44 -12.87
N PHE A 316 7.95 -22.14 -13.56
CA PHE A 316 7.92 -21.40 -14.81
C PHE A 316 7.23 -20.05 -14.58
N PRO A 317 7.86 -18.91 -14.91
CA PRO A 317 7.27 -17.59 -14.75
C PRO A 317 6.65 -17.07 -16.07
N PRO A 318 5.39 -17.40 -16.42
CA PRO A 318 4.76 -16.81 -17.57
C PRO A 318 4.41 -15.34 -17.31
N HIS A 319 4.67 -14.50 -18.30
CA HIS A 319 4.11 -13.16 -18.38
C HIS A 319 2.90 -13.18 -19.34
N ARG A 320 1.77 -12.61 -18.92
CA ARG A 320 0.59 -12.48 -19.76
C ARG A 320 0.08 -11.05 -19.74
N GLU A 321 0.13 -10.39 -20.89
CA GLU A 321 -0.49 -9.08 -21.07
C GLU A 321 -2.01 -9.23 -21.20
N VAL A 322 -2.69 -9.27 -20.05
CA VAL A 322 -4.15 -9.31 -19.97
C VAL A 322 -4.71 -8.03 -19.36
N PRO A 323 -5.88 -7.55 -19.80
CA PRO A 323 -6.59 -6.46 -19.13
C PRO A 323 -6.95 -6.86 -17.69
N ILE A 324 -6.62 -6.00 -16.72
CA ILE A 324 -6.99 -6.20 -15.31
C ILE A 324 -8.27 -5.41 -15.01
N ARG A 325 -9.27 -6.10 -14.45
CA ARG A 325 -10.55 -5.52 -14.02
C ARG A 325 -10.54 -5.33 -12.52
N TYR A 326 -10.40 -4.07 -12.09
CA TYR A 326 -10.40 -3.73 -10.66
C TYR A 326 -11.83 -3.59 -10.13
N THR A 327 -12.02 -3.87 -8.84
CA THR A 327 -13.31 -3.75 -8.15
C THR A 327 -13.20 -2.74 -7.01
N GLN A 328 -14.32 -2.41 -6.35
CA GLN A 328 -14.26 -1.59 -5.13
C GLN A 328 -13.53 -2.30 -3.98
N GLU A 329 -13.58 -3.63 -3.91
CA GLU A 329 -12.88 -4.42 -2.90
C GLU A 329 -11.39 -4.59 -3.21
N THR A 330 -11.03 -4.62 -4.49
CA THR A 330 -9.66 -4.71 -5.02
C THR A 330 -9.40 -3.55 -5.98
N PRO A 331 -9.26 -2.32 -5.45
CA PRO A 331 -9.00 -1.15 -6.24
C PRO A 331 -7.59 -1.19 -6.86
N PRO A 332 -7.31 -0.37 -7.90
CA PRO A 332 -6.04 -0.35 -8.63
C PRO A 332 -4.80 -0.11 -7.77
N TYR A 333 -4.95 0.58 -6.64
CA TYR A 333 -3.85 0.83 -5.71
C TYR A 333 -3.50 -0.38 -4.82
N THR A 334 -4.28 -1.45 -4.87
CA THR A 334 -4.01 -2.66 -4.05
C THR A 334 -2.61 -3.23 -4.36
N ALA A 335 -2.26 -3.31 -5.65
CA ALA A 335 -0.93 -3.65 -6.14
C ALA A 335 -0.76 -3.12 -7.57
N PRO A 336 0.48 -2.87 -8.03
CA PRO A 336 0.76 -2.50 -9.42
C PRO A 336 0.25 -3.54 -10.41
N LYS A 337 -0.16 -3.10 -11.60
CA LYS A 337 -0.68 -3.98 -12.66
C LYS A 337 0.25 -5.17 -12.95
N ILE A 338 1.56 -4.93 -12.94
CA ILE A 338 2.59 -5.95 -13.22
C ILE A 338 2.55 -7.13 -12.24
N VAL A 339 2.09 -6.89 -11.00
CA VAL A 339 1.92 -7.94 -9.97
C VAL A 339 0.81 -8.92 -10.35
N TYR A 340 -0.20 -8.46 -11.10
CA TYR A 340 -1.30 -9.32 -11.57
C TYR A 340 -1.02 -9.95 -12.94
N THR A 341 -0.09 -9.42 -13.73
CA THR A 341 0.24 -9.93 -15.08
C THR A 341 1.50 -10.82 -15.11
N THR A 342 2.17 -10.97 -13.98
CA THR A 342 3.24 -11.96 -13.77
C THR A 342 2.79 -13.00 -12.75
N THR A 343 3.28 -14.22 -12.89
CA THR A 343 2.96 -15.32 -11.98
C THR A 343 4.06 -16.37 -12.05
N ARG A 344 4.12 -17.26 -11.06
CA ARG A 344 4.98 -18.44 -11.06
C ARG A 344 4.13 -19.70 -10.95
N THR A 345 4.29 -20.59 -11.92
CA THR A 345 3.50 -21.83 -12.02
C THR A 345 4.40 -23.05 -12.03
N MET A 346 3.86 -24.23 -11.77
CA MET A 346 4.63 -25.48 -11.90
C MET A 346 4.79 -25.95 -13.35
N GLY A 347 4.14 -25.27 -14.31
CA GLY A 347 4.10 -25.68 -15.72
C GLY A 347 3.62 -27.13 -15.89
N ASN A 348 4.26 -27.85 -16.82
CA ASN A 348 3.93 -29.25 -17.13
C ASN A 348 4.34 -30.25 -16.03
N ASP A 349 5.04 -29.80 -14.99
CA ASP A 349 5.61 -30.65 -13.95
C ASP A 349 4.83 -30.58 -12.62
N SER A 350 3.57 -30.12 -12.66
CA SER A 350 2.71 -29.94 -11.48
C SER A 350 2.54 -31.19 -10.60
N GLN A 351 2.71 -32.39 -11.17
CA GLN A 351 2.63 -33.65 -10.43
C GLN A 351 3.97 -34.09 -9.80
N LYS A 352 5.09 -33.47 -10.19
CA LYS A 352 6.43 -33.94 -9.82
C LYS A 352 6.99 -33.27 -8.57
N TYR A 353 6.55 -32.07 -8.26
CA TYR A 353 7.04 -31.31 -7.10
C TYR A 353 6.01 -30.32 -6.59
N LYS A 354 6.32 -29.71 -5.44
CA LYS A 354 5.56 -28.60 -4.88
C LYS A 354 6.36 -27.32 -5.04
N LEU A 355 5.74 -26.28 -5.56
CA LEU A 355 6.31 -24.94 -5.55
C LEU A 355 6.25 -24.39 -4.12
N THR A 356 7.41 -24.05 -3.55
CA THR A 356 7.54 -23.71 -2.13
C THR A 356 8.39 -22.47 -1.97
N TRP A 357 7.87 -21.50 -1.22
CA TRP A 357 8.62 -20.34 -0.75
C TRP A 357 8.92 -20.47 0.73
N ARG A 358 10.06 -19.94 1.17
CA ARG A 358 10.48 -19.98 2.56
C ARG A 358 10.84 -18.59 3.08
N PHE A 359 10.13 -18.20 4.13
CA PHE A 359 10.26 -16.90 4.78
C PHE A 359 10.75 -17.09 6.22
N PRO A 360 11.97 -16.69 6.55
CA PRO A 360 12.39 -16.52 7.93
C PRO A 360 11.49 -15.50 8.62
N VAL A 361 10.95 -15.83 9.80
CA VAL A 361 10.12 -14.90 10.57
C VAL A 361 10.48 -15.03 12.04
N ASP A 362 10.16 -13.99 12.81
CA ASP A 362 10.31 -14.02 14.26
C ASP A 362 9.34 -15.01 14.92
N PHE A 363 9.60 -15.36 16.17
CA PHE A 363 8.69 -16.21 16.94
C PHE A 363 7.79 -15.36 17.83
N GLY A 364 6.56 -15.82 18.06
CA GLY A 364 5.63 -15.20 19.00
C GLY A 364 4.62 -14.22 18.40
N PHE A 365 4.54 -14.12 17.07
CA PHE A 365 3.60 -13.24 16.37
C PHE A 365 2.63 -14.02 15.47
N TYR A 366 1.49 -13.39 15.17
CA TYR A 366 0.61 -13.82 14.08
C TYR A 366 1.07 -13.17 12.77
N TYR A 367 1.03 -13.93 11.68
CA TYR A 367 1.44 -13.47 10.35
C TYR A 367 0.25 -13.38 9.42
N LEU A 368 0.04 -12.20 8.84
CA LEU A 368 -0.91 -12.01 7.76
C LEU A 368 -0.24 -12.38 6.43
N LEU A 369 -0.73 -13.42 5.77
CA LEU A 369 -0.36 -13.75 4.40
C LEU A 369 -1.47 -13.29 3.45
N ARG A 370 -1.17 -12.31 2.60
CA ARG A 370 -2.02 -11.91 1.47
C ARG A 370 -1.44 -12.52 0.20
N LEU A 371 -2.24 -13.30 -0.52
CA LEU A 371 -1.89 -13.93 -1.78
C LEU A 371 -2.68 -13.33 -2.94
#